data_AF-A0A0B7AKQ0-F1
#
_entry.id   AF-A0A0B7AKQ0-F1
#
_cell.length_a   1.000
_cell.length_b   1.000
_cell.length_c   1.000
_cell.angle_alpha   90.00
_cell.angle_beta   90.00
_cell.angle_gamma   90.00
#
_symmetry.space_group_name_H-M   'P 1'
#
loop_
_entity.id
_entity.type
_entity.pdbx_description
1 polymer ?
#
loop_
_entity_poly.entity_id
_entity_poly.type
_entity_poly.pdbx_seq_one_letter_code
_entity_poly.pdbx_strand_id
1 'polypeptide(L)'
;NIANLPSVKKTSDKIVDDIEDPNAYSIEDAKQKTEHDKRMKEAEHKKREVKKKINALRRQFRTILERNENLPKHLQLSRMEFEMDREMKQALELQTEKKKDLVKKELAWEAEKLQIALDKVRKSFKDTVECERIVIKTFSTSHEVTSFRTAKLSEGFYEIKAEFESKKVKKRAMNDSTGDSTKEMLADNRKTPDTSKTAEDGTDGEPGSKITTTLKGSMGERIKNALQKLEEKEKKRASRKTQWEELYSCKPHDEYEDPEDVAAIKEAQE
;
A
#
# COMPACT_ATOMS: atom_id res chain seq x y z
N ASN A 1 -26.19 38.17 -82.22
CA ASN A 1 -25.27 37.43 -81.33
C ASN A 1 -25.85 37.37 -79.92
N ILE A 2 -26.65 36.35 -79.64
CA ILE A 2 -27.23 36.11 -78.31
C ILE A 2 -26.39 35.00 -77.69
N ALA A 3 -25.61 35.34 -76.67
CA ALA A 3 -24.78 34.39 -75.94
C ALA A 3 -25.66 33.48 -75.09
N ASN A 4 -25.55 32.17 -75.30
CA ASN A 4 -26.28 31.14 -74.58
C ASN A 4 -25.53 30.86 -73.27
N LEU A 5 -26.10 31.26 -72.12
CA LEU A 5 -25.56 30.97 -70.81
C LEU A 5 -25.82 29.50 -70.44
N PRO A 6 -24.84 28.76 -69.87
CA PRO A 6 -25.05 27.37 -69.49
C PRO A 6 -26.08 27.28 -68.35
N SER A 7 -27.20 26.62 -68.65
CA SER A 7 -28.25 26.27 -67.70
C SER A 7 -27.67 25.47 -66.53
N VAL A 8 -27.85 25.99 -65.32
CA VAL A 8 -27.60 25.26 -64.07
C VAL A 8 -28.52 24.05 -64.08
N LYS A 9 -27.96 22.87 -64.41
CA LYS A 9 -28.62 21.60 -64.18
C LYS A 9 -28.99 21.56 -62.70
N LYS A 10 -30.29 21.64 -62.40
CA LYS A 10 -30.85 21.32 -61.08
C LYS A 10 -30.46 19.88 -60.78
N THR A 11 -29.40 19.71 -59.99
CA THR A 11 -29.14 18.45 -59.31
C THR A 11 -30.35 18.18 -58.46
N SER A 12 -31.01 17.04 -58.68
CA SER A 12 -32.18 16.59 -57.94
C SER A 12 -32.05 16.94 -56.46
N ASP A 13 -32.97 17.76 -55.94
CA ASP A 13 -33.13 18.00 -54.51
C ASP A 13 -33.40 16.64 -53.85
N LYS A 14 -32.33 15.96 -53.43
CA LYS A 14 -32.45 14.80 -52.56
C LYS A 14 -32.96 15.38 -51.25
N ILE A 15 -34.25 15.17 -50.97
CA ILE A 15 -34.83 15.36 -49.66
C ILE A 15 -33.94 14.53 -48.72
N VAL A 16 -33.17 15.22 -47.88
CA VAL A 16 -32.32 14.57 -46.88
C VAL A 16 -33.27 14.28 -45.73
N ASP A 17 -33.54 13.00 -45.49
CA ASP A 17 -34.37 12.58 -44.36
C ASP A 17 -33.69 13.03 -43.05
N ASP A 18 -34.49 13.56 -42.12
CA ASP A 18 -34.01 14.01 -40.82
C ASP A 18 -33.42 12.83 -40.04
N ILE A 19 -32.35 13.11 -39.30
CA ILE A 19 -31.65 12.11 -38.50
C ILE A 19 -32.46 11.85 -37.23
N GLU A 20 -33.25 10.77 -37.20
CA GLU A 20 -34.09 10.39 -36.04
C GLU A 20 -33.33 9.60 -34.95
N ASP A 21 -32.09 9.18 -35.19
CA ASP A 21 -31.29 8.42 -34.21
C ASP A 21 -30.67 9.38 -33.16
N PRO A 22 -31.03 9.27 -31.87
CA PRO A 22 -30.48 10.13 -30.81
C PRO A 22 -28.98 9.93 -30.56
N ASN A 23 -28.38 8.87 -31.11
CA ASN A 23 -26.93 8.62 -31.03
C ASN A 23 -26.18 8.95 -32.33
N ALA A 24 -26.87 9.41 -33.38
CA ALA A 24 -26.21 9.86 -34.60
C ALA A 24 -25.54 11.21 -34.37
N TYR A 25 -24.34 11.38 -34.94
CA TYR A 25 -23.62 12.64 -34.83
C TYR A 25 -24.38 13.77 -35.53
N SER A 26 -24.37 14.95 -34.93
CA SER A 26 -24.78 16.17 -35.61
C SER A 26 -23.99 16.34 -36.90
N ILE A 27 -24.62 16.92 -37.93
CA ILE A 27 -23.99 17.14 -39.24
C ILE A 27 -22.66 17.91 -39.08
N GLU A 28 -22.60 18.86 -38.17
CA GLU A 28 -21.38 19.63 -37.88
C GLU A 28 -20.33 18.78 -37.13
N ASP A 29 -20.74 17.96 -36.16
CA ASP A 29 -19.83 17.05 -35.45
C ASP A 29 -19.25 16.00 -36.40
N ALA A 30 -20.06 15.48 -37.31
CA ALA A 30 -19.63 14.55 -38.35
C ALA A 30 -18.58 15.21 -39.26
N LYS A 31 -18.83 16.45 -39.67
CA LYS A 31 -17.87 17.22 -40.48
C LYS A 31 -16.56 17.47 -39.72
N GLN A 32 -16.61 17.90 -38.47
CA GLN A 32 -15.41 18.13 -37.65
C GLN A 32 -14.60 16.86 -37.44
N LYS A 33 -15.27 15.72 -37.19
CA LYS A 33 -14.61 14.42 -37.06
C LYS A 33 -13.94 13.98 -38.35
N THR A 34 -14.64 14.08 -39.49
CA THR A 34 -14.06 13.70 -40.78
C THR A 34 -12.80 14.52 -41.12
N GLU A 35 -12.81 15.83 -40.86
CA GLU A 35 -11.64 16.69 -41.05
C GLU A 35 -10.49 16.34 -40.08
N HIS A 36 -10.81 16.06 -38.81
CA HIS A 36 -9.82 15.60 -37.83
C HIS A 36 -9.20 14.25 -38.24
N ASP A 37 -10.01 13.28 -38.63
CA ASP A 37 -9.57 11.95 -39.04
C ASP A 37 -8.72 12.02 -40.31
N LYS A 38 -9.08 12.89 -41.25
CA LYS A 38 -8.27 13.17 -42.44
C LYS A 38 -6.90 13.73 -42.04
N ARG A 39 -6.86 14.74 -41.15
CA ARG A 39 -5.60 15.30 -40.63
C ARG A 39 -4.74 14.25 -39.94
N MET A 40 -5.34 13.40 -39.10
CA MET A 40 -4.65 12.31 -38.42
C MET A 40 -4.11 11.28 -39.40
N LYS A 41 -4.91 10.86 -40.38
CA LYS A 41 -4.49 9.91 -41.42
C LYS A 41 -3.32 10.45 -42.24
N GLU A 42 -3.33 11.73 -42.60
CA GLU A 42 -2.23 12.38 -43.31
C GLU A 42 -0.96 12.45 -42.46
N ALA A 43 -1.09 12.78 -41.16
CA ALA A 43 0.03 12.80 -40.22
C ALA A 43 0.64 11.40 -40.02
N GLU A 44 -0.21 10.37 -39.84
CA GLU A 44 0.21 8.98 -39.73
C GLU A 44 0.88 8.47 -41.01
N HIS A 45 0.36 8.84 -42.18
CA HIS A 45 0.97 8.51 -43.45
C HIS A 45 2.38 9.10 -43.55
N LYS A 46 2.55 10.39 -43.25
CA LYS A 46 3.89 11.04 -43.21
C LYS A 46 4.83 10.35 -42.22
N LYS A 47 4.34 10.02 -41.01
CA LYS A 47 5.12 9.29 -40.00
C LYS A 47 5.57 7.92 -40.51
N ARG A 48 4.68 7.19 -41.18
CA ARG A 48 4.98 5.87 -41.77
C ARG A 48 6.04 5.97 -42.86
N GLU A 49 5.92 6.95 -43.75
CA GLU A 49 6.90 7.19 -44.82
C GLU A 49 8.28 7.56 -44.27
N VAL A 50 8.34 8.44 -43.28
CA VAL A 50 9.61 8.77 -42.58
C VAL A 50 10.20 7.52 -41.91
N LYS A 51 9.38 6.71 -41.24
CA LYS A 51 9.85 5.47 -40.60
C LYS A 51 10.41 4.46 -41.61
N LYS A 52 9.78 4.32 -42.79
CA LYS A 52 10.29 3.49 -43.89
C LYS A 52 11.68 3.98 -44.34
N LYS A 53 11.84 5.29 -44.56
CA LYS A 53 13.13 5.89 -44.94
C LYS A 53 14.21 5.63 -43.89
N ILE A 54 13.90 5.85 -42.61
CA ILE A 54 14.84 5.58 -41.50
C ILE A 54 15.25 4.09 -41.49
N ASN A 55 14.29 3.18 -41.67
CA ASN A 55 14.59 1.75 -41.71
C ASN A 55 15.46 1.36 -42.91
N ALA A 56 15.25 1.97 -44.07
CA ALA A 56 16.10 1.77 -45.25
C ALA A 56 17.54 2.25 -44.98
N LEU A 57 17.71 3.46 -44.42
CA LEU A 57 19.02 4.00 -44.04
C LEU A 57 19.71 3.12 -42.99
N ARG A 58 18.98 2.61 -41.99
CA ARG A 58 19.53 1.68 -40.97
C ARG A 58 19.96 0.34 -41.56
N ARG A 59 19.31 -0.15 -42.61
CA ARG A 59 19.73 -1.37 -43.33
C ARG A 59 21.00 -1.11 -44.12
N GLN A 60 21.03 -0.02 -44.89
CA GLN A 60 22.22 0.41 -45.62
C GLN A 60 23.43 0.59 -44.69
N PHE A 61 23.23 1.25 -43.56
CA PHE A 61 24.30 1.45 -42.58
C PHE A 61 24.79 0.13 -41.97
N ARG A 62 23.89 -0.83 -41.69
CA ARG A 62 24.29 -2.18 -41.26
C ARG A 62 25.14 -2.90 -42.30
N THR A 63 24.77 -2.83 -43.57
CA THR A 63 25.57 -3.40 -44.67
C THR A 63 26.96 -2.76 -44.75
N ILE A 64 27.08 -1.45 -44.47
CA ILE A 64 28.37 -0.78 -44.39
C ILE A 64 29.20 -1.29 -43.20
N LEU A 65 28.58 -1.47 -42.03
CA LEU A 65 29.25 -2.04 -40.86
C LEU A 65 29.74 -3.47 -41.11
N GLU A 66 28.91 -4.32 -41.70
CA GLU A 66 29.29 -5.69 -42.07
C GLU A 66 30.46 -5.71 -43.06
N ARG A 67 30.47 -4.81 -44.06
CA ARG A 67 31.61 -4.67 -44.97
C ARG A 67 32.88 -4.25 -44.24
N ASN A 68 32.77 -3.34 -43.28
CA ASN A 68 33.88 -2.89 -42.47
C ASN A 68 34.42 -4.01 -41.58
N GLU A 69 33.56 -4.83 -40.97
CA GLU A 69 33.97 -5.97 -40.13
C GLU A 69 34.68 -7.06 -40.94
N ASN A 70 34.31 -7.25 -42.21
CA ASN A 70 34.97 -8.20 -43.12
C ASN A 70 36.37 -7.72 -43.60
N LEU A 71 36.73 -6.46 -43.37
CA LEU A 71 38.06 -5.97 -43.72
C LEU A 71 39.12 -6.45 -42.70
N PRO A 72 40.39 -6.58 -43.11
CA PRO A 72 41.50 -6.81 -42.19
C PRO A 72 41.53 -5.76 -41.07
N LYS A 73 41.87 -6.15 -39.84
CA LYS A 73 41.81 -5.29 -38.63
C LYS A 73 42.44 -3.90 -38.78
N HIS A 74 43.50 -3.77 -39.58
CA HIS A 74 44.22 -2.51 -39.79
C HIS A 74 43.52 -1.55 -40.78
N LEU A 75 42.53 -2.04 -41.54
CA LEU A 75 41.71 -1.26 -42.47
C LEU A 75 40.28 -1.04 -41.94
N GLN A 76 39.96 -1.58 -40.77
CA GLN A 76 38.65 -1.40 -40.15
C GLN A 76 38.55 0.02 -39.61
N LEU A 77 37.49 0.73 -40.01
CA LEU A 77 37.14 2.03 -39.46
C LEU A 77 36.59 1.87 -38.04
N SER A 78 37.02 2.75 -37.16
CA SER A 78 36.45 2.95 -35.83
C SER A 78 35.07 3.59 -35.91
N ARG A 79 34.30 3.51 -34.82
CA ARG A 79 32.94 4.07 -34.79
C ARG A 79 32.90 5.59 -35.02
N MET A 80 33.94 6.30 -34.59
CA MET A 80 34.02 7.77 -34.74
C MET A 80 34.31 8.17 -36.19
N GLU A 81 35.03 7.36 -36.95
CA GLU A 81 35.35 7.64 -38.36
C GLU A 81 34.15 7.47 -39.30
N PHE A 82 33.10 6.78 -38.87
CA PHE A 82 31.81 6.77 -39.57
C PHE A 82 31.04 8.10 -39.42
N GLU A 83 31.44 8.98 -38.52
CA GLU A 83 30.86 10.30 -38.37
C GLU A 83 31.51 11.26 -39.37
N MET A 84 30.78 11.58 -40.44
CA MET A 84 31.29 12.43 -41.52
C MET A 84 31.58 13.87 -41.07
N ASP A 85 30.67 14.45 -40.28
CA ASP A 85 30.77 15.84 -39.80
C ASP A 85 30.13 15.97 -38.42
N ARG A 86 30.99 16.25 -37.43
CA ARG A 86 30.59 16.40 -36.03
C ARG A 86 29.86 17.73 -35.77
N GLU A 87 30.24 18.80 -36.45
CA GLU A 87 29.63 20.12 -36.27
C GLU A 87 28.20 20.11 -36.82
N MET A 88 28.01 19.53 -38.01
CA MET A 88 26.68 19.37 -38.59
C MET A 88 25.76 18.52 -37.71
N LYS A 89 26.27 17.43 -37.13
CA LYS A 89 25.50 16.59 -36.21
C LYS A 89 25.05 17.37 -34.97
N GLN A 90 25.97 18.10 -34.34
CA GLN A 90 25.64 18.95 -33.18
C GLN A 90 24.61 20.02 -33.52
N ALA A 91 24.73 20.66 -34.70
CA ALA A 91 23.76 21.64 -35.17
C ALA A 91 22.37 21.02 -35.38
N LEU A 92 22.28 19.82 -35.96
CA LEU A 92 21.04 19.08 -36.14
C LEU A 92 20.40 18.65 -34.81
N GLU A 93 21.20 18.20 -33.85
CA GLU A 93 20.75 17.85 -32.51
C GLU A 93 20.18 19.09 -31.78
N LEU A 94 20.88 20.23 -31.87
CA LEU A 94 20.41 21.50 -31.29
C LEU A 94 19.09 21.96 -31.92
N GLN A 95 18.97 21.88 -33.25
CA GLN A 95 17.70 22.20 -33.93
C GLN A 95 16.58 21.24 -33.52
N THR A 96 16.89 19.96 -33.36
CA THR A 96 15.93 18.94 -32.93
C THR A 96 15.43 19.24 -31.52
N GLU A 97 16.32 19.59 -30.59
CA GLU A 97 15.95 19.92 -29.22
C GLU A 97 15.12 21.20 -29.15
N LYS A 98 15.51 22.26 -29.89
CA LYS A 98 14.70 23.49 -30.03
C LYS A 98 13.28 23.22 -30.51
N LYS A 99 13.11 22.32 -31.48
CA LYS A 99 11.78 21.92 -31.99
C LYS A 99 10.99 21.13 -30.94
N LYS A 100 11.63 20.22 -30.21
CA LYS A 100 10.97 19.51 -29.10
C LYS A 100 10.51 20.47 -28.01
N ASP A 101 11.36 21.43 -27.66
CA ASP A 101 11.03 22.41 -26.62
C ASP A 101 9.90 23.34 -27.04
N LEU A 102 9.84 23.72 -28.32
CA LEU A 102 8.70 24.46 -28.87
C LEU A 102 7.40 23.66 -28.69
N VAL A 103 7.39 22.38 -29.11
CA VAL A 103 6.22 21.51 -28.96
C VAL A 103 5.85 21.31 -27.49
N LYS A 104 6.82 21.15 -26.58
CA LYS A 104 6.55 21.07 -25.13
C LYS A 104 5.87 22.34 -24.62
N LYS A 105 6.30 23.52 -25.07
CA LYS A 105 5.68 24.81 -24.68
C LYS A 105 4.26 24.93 -25.20
N GLU A 106 4.02 24.56 -26.46
CA GLU A 106 2.68 24.58 -27.06
C GLU A 106 1.72 23.62 -26.34
N LEU A 107 2.19 22.43 -25.97
CA LEU A 107 1.40 21.41 -25.28
C LEU A 107 1.38 21.56 -23.75
N ALA A 108 2.10 22.54 -23.18
CA ALA A 108 2.26 22.65 -21.73
C ALA A 108 0.93 22.81 -21.00
N TRP A 109 0.05 23.66 -21.53
CA TRP A 109 -1.26 23.89 -20.92
C TRP A 109 -2.17 22.66 -21.00
N GLU A 110 -2.21 21.98 -22.15
CA GLU A 110 -3.03 20.77 -22.32
C GLU A 110 -2.54 19.64 -21.42
N ALA A 111 -1.22 19.46 -21.33
CA ALA A 111 -0.61 18.49 -20.43
C ALA A 111 -0.99 18.76 -18.96
N GLU A 112 -0.86 20.01 -18.50
CA GLU A 112 -1.23 20.40 -17.13
C GLU A 112 -2.72 20.21 -16.87
N LYS A 113 -3.58 20.59 -17.83
CA LYS A 113 -5.03 20.37 -17.75
C LYS A 113 -5.36 18.88 -17.59
N LEU A 114 -4.76 18.02 -18.41
CA LEU A 114 -4.99 16.58 -18.34
C LEU A 114 -4.42 15.99 -17.04
N GLN A 115 -3.28 16.48 -16.57
CA GLN A 115 -2.68 16.07 -15.31
C GLN A 115 -3.60 16.41 -14.12
N ILE A 116 -4.09 17.65 -14.04
CA ILE A 116 -5.04 18.07 -13.00
C ILE A 116 -6.33 17.26 -13.09
N ALA A 117 -6.85 16.99 -14.30
CA ALA A 117 -8.04 16.18 -14.48
C ALA A 117 -7.84 14.74 -13.97
N LEU A 118 -6.69 14.13 -14.30
CA LEU A 118 -6.29 12.82 -13.78
C LEU A 118 -6.22 12.86 -12.26
N ASP A 119 -5.54 13.85 -11.69
CA ASP A 119 -5.40 13.99 -10.24
C ASP A 119 -6.74 14.14 -9.53
N LYS A 120 -7.70 14.87 -10.11
CA LYS A 120 -9.06 14.98 -9.57
C LYS A 120 -9.77 13.63 -9.54
N VAL A 121 -9.75 12.90 -10.65
CA VAL A 121 -10.36 11.56 -10.76
C VAL A 121 -9.69 10.59 -9.80
N ARG A 122 -8.36 10.64 -9.70
CA ARG A 122 -7.60 9.80 -8.79
C ARG A 122 -7.93 10.11 -7.33
N LYS A 123 -7.95 11.38 -6.95
CA LYS A 123 -8.32 11.83 -5.60
C LYS A 123 -9.74 11.41 -5.23
N SER A 124 -10.70 11.52 -6.14
CA SER A 124 -12.08 11.15 -5.85
C SER A 124 -12.30 9.64 -5.75
N PHE A 125 -11.69 8.85 -6.64
CA PHE A 125 -12.04 7.43 -6.80
C PHE A 125 -11.02 6.43 -6.27
N LYS A 126 -9.73 6.78 -6.30
CA LYS A 126 -8.63 5.86 -5.98
C LYS A 126 -7.97 6.18 -4.65
N ASP A 127 -7.63 7.44 -4.41
CA ASP A 127 -6.86 7.80 -3.22
C ASP A 127 -7.70 7.72 -1.94
N THR A 128 -9.04 7.76 -2.03
CA THR A 128 -9.97 7.52 -0.91
C THR A 128 -10.10 6.05 -0.52
N VAL A 129 -9.59 5.12 -1.33
CA VAL A 129 -9.75 3.67 -1.15
C VAL A 129 -8.52 3.09 -0.50
N GLU A 130 -8.71 2.32 0.58
CA GLU A 130 -7.64 1.55 1.22
C GLU A 130 -7.49 0.17 0.56
N CYS A 131 -8.60 -0.56 0.44
CA CYS A 131 -8.63 -1.85 -0.25
C CYS A 131 -9.62 -1.80 -1.41
N GLU A 132 -9.16 -2.15 -2.61
CA GLU A 132 -10.03 -2.38 -3.76
C GLU A 132 -10.74 -3.74 -3.64
N ARG A 133 -11.84 -3.91 -4.39
CA ARG A 133 -12.53 -5.19 -4.49
C ARG A 133 -11.69 -6.13 -5.36
N ILE A 134 -11.10 -7.12 -4.71
CA ILE A 134 -10.34 -8.19 -5.34
C ILE A 134 -11.24 -9.41 -5.39
N VAL A 135 -11.35 -10.00 -6.58
CA VAL A 135 -12.14 -11.19 -6.82
C VAL A 135 -11.20 -12.32 -7.20
N ILE A 136 -11.16 -13.37 -6.39
CA ILE A 136 -10.37 -14.57 -6.65
C ILE A 136 -11.33 -15.67 -7.05
N LYS A 137 -11.15 -16.20 -8.26
CA LYS A 137 -11.92 -17.32 -8.81
C LYS A 137 -11.03 -18.54 -8.93
N THR A 138 -11.55 -19.70 -8.58
CA THR A 138 -10.87 -20.98 -8.81
C THR A 138 -11.06 -21.43 -10.27
N PHE A 139 -10.06 -22.10 -10.86
CA PHE A 139 -10.13 -22.57 -12.25
C PHE A 139 -11.01 -23.81 -12.43
N SER A 140 -10.96 -24.73 -11.46
CA SER A 140 -11.56 -26.07 -11.58
C SER A 140 -12.90 -26.22 -10.87
N THR A 141 -13.23 -25.31 -9.95
CA THR A 141 -14.48 -25.33 -9.18
C THR A 141 -15.16 -23.96 -9.25
N SER A 142 -16.46 -23.89 -8.99
CA SER A 142 -17.26 -22.65 -9.07
C SER A 142 -17.14 -21.76 -7.83
N HIS A 143 -16.03 -21.83 -7.09
CA HIS A 143 -15.86 -21.05 -5.87
C HIS A 143 -15.24 -19.69 -6.19
N GLU A 144 -15.76 -18.65 -5.53
CA GLU A 144 -15.28 -17.29 -5.66
C GLU A 144 -15.16 -16.69 -4.27
N VAL A 145 -14.01 -16.10 -3.97
CA VAL A 145 -13.78 -15.32 -2.75
C VAL A 145 -13.56 -13.88 -3.16
N THR A 146 -14.31 -12.98 -2.52
CA THR A 146 -14.26 -11.55 -2.86
C THR A 146 -13.96 -10.72 -1.64
N SER A 147 -13.00 -9.80 -1.74
CA SER A 147 -12.85 -8.74 -0.75
C SER A 147 -13.93 -7.67 -0.93
N PHE A 148 -14.12 -6.87 0.11
CA PHE A 148 -14.97 -5.68 0.08
C PHE A 148 -14.10 -4.43 -0.09
N ARG A 149 -14.66 -3.41 -0.76
CA ARG A 149 -13.99 -2.12 -0.92
C ARG A 149 -14.03 -1.39 0.42
N THR A 150 -12.88 -0.96 0.93
CA THR A 150 -12.79 -0.14 2.15
C THR A 150 -12.26 1.24 1.82
N ALA A 151 -12.86 2.27 2.40
CA ALA A 151 -12.31 3.62 2.37
C ALA A 151 -11.16 3.73 3.37
N LYS A 152 -10.21 4.61 3.09
CA LYS A 152 -9.16 4.96 4.05
C LYS A 152 -9.78 5.60 5.29
N LEU A 153 -9.24 5.27 6.44
CA LEU A 153 -9.56 5.93 7.70
C LEU A 153 -8.97 7.36 7.72
N SER A 154 -9.32 8.15 8.73
CA SER A 154 -8.75 9.50 8.88
C SER A 154 -7.22 9.45 9.02
N GLU A 155 -6.54 10.50 8.58
CA GLU A 155 -5.07 10.57 8.66
C GLU A 155 -4.57 10.43 10.11
N GLY A 156 -5.29 11.03 11.07
CA GLY A 156 -5.01 10.88 12.49
C GLY A 156 -5.07 9.42 13.00
N PHE A 157 -5.90 8.54 12.41
CA PHE A 157 -5.86 7.12 12.76
C PHE A 157 -4.53 6.48 12.36
N TYR A 158 -4.01 6.80 11.16
CA TYR A 158 -2.73 6.27 10.69
C TYR A 158 -1.56 6.82 11.48
N GLU A 159 -1.60 8.09 11.89
CA GLU A 159 -0.61 8.70 12.80
C GLU A 159 -0.59 7.99 14.16
N ILE A 160 -1.75 7.84 14.80
CA ILE A 160 -1.88 7.14 16.10
C ILE A 160 -1.43 5.68 15.98
N LYS A 161 -1.80 4.99 14.89
CA LYS A 161 -1.36 3.62 14.61
C LYS A 161 0.16 3.54 14.48
N ALA A 162 0.77 4.47 13.75
CA ALA A 162 2.23 4.53 13.57
C ALA A 162 2.95 4.81 14.88
N GLU A 163 2.43 5.72 15.71
CA GLU A 163 2.95 5.97 17.05
C GLU A 163 2.85 4.75 17.95
N PHE A 164 1.70 4.06 17.94
CA PHE A 164 1.47 2.88 18.76
C PHE A 164 2.42 1.74 18.37
N GLU A 165 2.58 1.46 17.07
CA GLU A 165 3.54 0.48 16.58
C GLU A 165 4.97 0.86 16.95
N SER A 166 5.35 2.15 16.82
CA SER A 166 6.67 2.63 17.24
C SER A 166 6.91 2.46 18.74
N LYS A 167 5.92 2.76 19.58
CA LYS A 167 5.97 2.55 21.04
C LYS A 167 6.05 1.06 21.40
N LYS A 168 5.34 0.19 20.66
CA LYS A 168 5.37 -1.27 20.83
C LYS A 168 6.75 -1.85 20.49
N VAL A 169 7.36 -1.41 19.39
CA VAL A 169 8.74 -1.80 19.01
C VAL A 169 9.74 -1.36 20.09
N LYS A 170 9.66 -0.12 20.57
CA LYS A 170 10.52 0.38 21.66
C LYS A 170 10.35 -0.42 22.97
N LYS A 171 9.11 -0.75 23.35
CA LYS A 171 8.85 -1.59 24.54
C LYS A 171 9.39 -3.01 24.39
N ARG A 172 9.29 -3.61 23.20
CA ARG A 172 9.89 -4.92 22.92
C ARG A 172 11.41 -4.88 23.00
N ALA A 173 12.04 -3.87 22.41
CA ALA A 173 13.49 -3.68 22.49
C ALA A 173 13.97 -3.45 23.94
N MET A 174 13.23 -2.66 24.74
CA MET A 174 13.60 -2.41 26.14
C MET A 174 13.42 -3.65 27.02
N ASN A 175 12.35 -4.43 26.82
CA ASN A 175 12.14 -5.70 27.53
C ASN A 175 13.20 -6.75 27.15
N ASP A 176 13.71 -6.73 25.92
CA ASP A 176 14.81 -7.62 25.49
C ASP A 176 16.13 -7.23 26.19
N SER A 177 16.37 -5.93 26.38
CA SER A 177 17.55 -5.42 27.10
C SER A 177 17.50 -5.59 28.63
N THR A 178 16.32 -5.77 29.24
CA THR A 178 16.18 -5.90 30.71
C THR A 178 15.71 -7.28 31.17
N GLY A 179 15.30 -8.15 30.24
CA GLY A 179 14.64 -9.43 30.55
C GLY A 179 15.56 -10.62 30.78
N ASP A 180 16.84 -10.56 30.42
CA ASP A 180 17.72 -11.75 30.44
C ASP A 180 18.76 -11.73 31.57
N SER A 181 19.33 -10.56 31.90
CA SER A 181 20.46 -10.52 32.85
C SER A 181 20.11 -10.80 34.32
N THR A 182 18.83 -10.77 34.71
CA THR A 182 18.42 -11.05 36.10
C THR A 182 17.91 -12.48 36.31
N LYS A 183 17.54 -13.18 35.23
CA LYS A 183 17.07 -14.57 35.33
C LYS A 183 18.23 -15.57 35.33
N GLU A 184 19.32 -15.28 34.60
CA GLU A 184 20.54 -16.10 34.64
C GLU A 184 21.24 -16.08 36.01
N MET A 185 21.31 -14.92 36.68
CA MET A 185 22.01 -14.83 37.98
C MET A 185 21.29 -15.52 39.15
N LEU A 186 19.98 -15.76 39.05
CA LEU A 186 19.22 -16.51 40.05
C LEU A 186 19.15 -18.02 39.76
N ALA A 187 19.43 -18.43 38.52
CA ALA A 187 19.44 -19.84 38.11
C ALA A 187 20.75 -20.55 38.50
N ASP A 188 21.87 -19.82 38.54
CA ASP A 188 23.20 -20.42 38.77
C ASP A 188 23.49 -20.76 40.24
N ASN A 189 22.64 -20.31 41.18
CA ASN A 189 22.78 -20.63 42.61
C ASN A 189 21.87 -21.78 43.09
N ARG A 190 21.25 -22.53 42.16
CA ARG A 190 20.49 -23.76 42.45
C ARG A 190 21.19 -24.99 41.88
N LYS A 191 22.46 -25.17 42.23
CA LYS A 191 23.10 -26.49 42.23
C LYS A 191 23.27 -26.94 43.66
N THR A 192 22.31 -27.70 44.16
CA THR A 192 22.54 -28.66 45.25
C THR A 192 22.25 -30.07 44.75
N PRO A 193 23.00 -31.06 45.24
CA PRO A 193 23.04 -32.39 44.69
C PRO A 193 21.85 -33.23 45.15
N ASP A 194 21.50 -34.12 44.24
CA ASP A 194 20.95 -35.47 44.39
C ASP A 194 19.85 -35.79 45.41
N THR A 195 18.90 -36.54 44.88
CA THR A 195 17.56 -36.77 45.40
C THR A 195 17.50 -38.16 46.02
N SER A 196 17.05 -38.29 47.27
CA SER A 196 16.41 -39.54 47.67
C SER A 196 15.28 -39.33 48.70
N LYS A 197 14.07 -39.59 48.19
CA LYS A 197 12.93 -40.29 48.79
C LYS A 197 12.04 -39.64 49.87
N THR A 198 10.75 -39.67 49.49
CA THR A 198 9.52 -40.02 50.24
C THR A 198 8.86 -39.00 51.18
N ALA A 199 7.75 -38.45 50.65
CA ALA A 199 6.37 -38.63 51.12
C ALA A 199 5.96 -38.28 52.56
N GLU A 200 4.93 -37.42 52.58
CA GLU A 200 3.78 -37.33 53.50
C GLU A 200 3.85 -36.49 54.79
N ASP A 201 2.88 -35.56 54.81
CA ASP A 201 2.00 -35.15 55.90
C ASP A 201 2.40 -34.04 56.88
N GLY A 202 1.39 -33.20 57.16
CA GLY A 202 1.12 -32.69 58.49
C GLY A 202 1.84 -31.45 59.01
N THR A 203 1.06 -30.36 59.10
CA THR A 203 1.03 -29.37 60.20
C THR A 203 2.10 -28.27 60.32
N ASP A 204 1.59 -27.04 60.30
CA ASP A 204 1.92 -25.86 61.11
C ASP A 204 3.39 -25.56 61.43
N GLY A 205 3.88 -24.47 60.82
CA GLY A 205 5.14 -23.83 61.17
C GLY A 205 5.08 -22.32 60.94
N GLU A 206 5.25 -21.57 62.02
CA GLU A 206 5.29 -20.10 62.15
C GLU A 206 6.19 -19.35 61.14
N PRO A 207 5.94 -18.03 60.93
CA PRO A 207 6.72 -17.20 60.02
C PRO A 207 8.00 -16.74 60.71
N GLY A 208 9.11 -17.44 60.45
CA GLY A 208 10.34 -17.22 61.20
C GLY A 208 11.63 -17.47 60.43
N SER A 209 11.84 -16.85 59.27
CA SER A 209 13.21 -16.69 58.77
C SER A 209 13.43 -15.27 58.25
N LYS A 210 13.80 -14.39 59.17
CA LYS A 210 14.37 -13.09 58.84
C LYS A 210 15.72 -13.35 58.19
N ILE A 211 15.78 -13.39 56.86
CA ILE A 211 17.03 -13.31 56.12
C ILE A 211 17.61 -11.91 56.38
N THR A 212 18.51 -11.81 57.35
CA THR A 212 19.23 -10.58 57.65
C THR A 212 20.33 -10.42 56.60
N THR A 213 20.02 -9.71 55.51
CA THR A 213 21.05 -9.31 54.54
C THR A 213 21.94 -8.27 55.18
N THR A 214 23.12 -8.67 55.68
CA THR A 214 24.17 -7.80 56.23
C THR A 214 24.95 -7.04 55.15
N LEU A 215 24.34 -6.73 54.01
CA LEU A 215 24.96 -5.98 52.93
C LEU A 215 24.76 -4.48 53.16
N LYS A 216 25.83 -3.75 53.52
CA LYS A 216 25.78 -2.30 53.78
C LYS A 216 26.07 -1.52 52.48
N GLY A 217 25.23 -0.51 52.18
CA GLY A 217 25.39 0.41 51.04
C GLY A 217 24.12 0.53 50.18
N SER A 218 24.20 1.29 49.08
CA SER A 218 23.10 1.53 48.13
C SER A 218 22.44 0.23 47.62
N MET A 219 23.22 -0.85 47.51
CA MET A 219 22.74 -2.17 47.09
C MET A 219 21.88 -2.87 48.16
N GLY A 220 22.23 -2.75 49.45
CA GLY A 220 21.45 -3.29 50.55
C GLY A 220 20.10 -2.58 50.72
N GLU A 221 20.06 -1.28 50.47
CA GLU A 221 18.83 -0.48 50.52
C GLU A 221 17.87 -0.85 49.39
N ARG A 222 18.38 -1.14 48.19
CA ARG A 222 17.59 -1.69 47.08
C ARG A 222 16.99 -3.05 47.41
N ILE A 223 17.75 -3.95 48.04
CA ILE A 223 17.28 -5.28 48.43
C ILE A 223 16.21 -5.17 49.52
N LYS A 224 16.40 -4.30 50.52
CA LYS A 224 15.41 -4.04 51.58
C LYS A 224 14.10 -3.49 51.02
N ASN A 225 14.17 -2.53 50.10
CA ASN A 225 12.99 -1.97 49.43
C ASN A 225 12.28 -3.00 48.54
N ALA A 226 13.02 -3.92 47.91
CA ALA A 226 12.43 -5.01 47.14
C ALA A 226 11.70 -6.03 48.03
N LEU A 227 12.28 -6.38 49.18
CA LEU A 227 11.65 -7.25 50.18
C LEU A 227 10.39 -6.62 50.77
N GLN A 228 10.42 -5.34 51.12
CA GLN A 228 9.23 -4.61 51.59
C GLN A 228 8.10 -4.59 50.55
N LYS A 229 8.43 -4.38 49.27
CA LYS A 229 7.43 -4.43 48.18
C LYS A 229 6.85 -5.83 47.97
N LEU A 230 7.60 -6.89 48.24
CA LEU A 230 7.10 -8.27 48.20
C LEU A 230 6.15 -8.52 49.36
N GLU A 231 6.54 -8.14 50.58
CA GLU A 231 5.72 -8.28 51.79
C GLU A 231 4.39 -7.49 51.68
N GLU A 232 4.43 -6.27 51.16
CA GLU A 232 3.23 -5.47 50.88
C GLU A 232 2.30 -6.14 49.86
N LYS A 233 2.86 -6.77 48.82
CA LYS A 233 2.07 -7.50 47.80
C LYS A 233 1.43 -8.74 48.39
N GLU A 234 2.15 -9.47 49.24
CA GLU A 234 1.61 -10.64 49.95
C GLU A 234 0.49 -10.25 50.90
N LYS A 235 0.66 -9.18 51.69
CA LYS A 235 -0.40 -8.63 52.55
C LYS A 235 -1.64 -8.23 51.77
N LYS A 236 -1.47 -7.54 50.62
CA LYS A 236 -2.61 -7.16 49.74
C LYS A 236 -3.30 -8.37 49.10
N ARG A 237 -2.56 -9.45 48.81
CA ARG A 237 -3.14 -10.70 48.31
C ARG A 237 -3.92 -11.42 49.40
N ALA A 238 -3.36 -11.50 50.61
CA ALA A 238 -4.01 -12.10 51.77
C ALA A 238 -5.30 -11.34 52.11
N SER A 239 -5.25 -10.00 52.20
CA SER A 239 -6.45 -9.18 52.48
C SER A 239 -7.53 -9.32 51.40
N ARG A 240 -7.13 -9.45 50.13
CA ARG A 240 -8.08 -9.70 49.06
C ARG A 240 -8.67 -11.10 49.16
N LYS A 241 -7.86 -12.09 49.54
CA LYS A 241 -8.33 -13.47 49.72
C LYS A 241 -9.36 -13.56 50.84
N THR A 242 -9.14 -12.89 51.98
CA THR A 242 -10.11 -12.84 53.07
C THR A 242 -11.39 -12.11 52.68
N GLN A 243 -11.29 -10.99 51.97
CA GLN A 243 -12.46 -10.28 51.43
C GLN A 243 -13.26 -11.16 50.45
N TRP A 244 -12.57 -11.95 49.63
CA TRP A 244 -13.22 -12.90 48.74
C TRP A 244 -13.86 -14.05 49.52
N GLU A 245 -13.17 -14.64 50.50
CA GLU A 245 -13.74 -15.70 51.35
C GLU A 245 -15.00 -15.20 52.09
N GLU A 246 -15.00 -13.97 52.60
CA GLU A 246 -16.16 -13.33 53.23
C GLU A 246 -17.32 -13.14 52.21
N LEU A 247 -17.04 -12.62 51.01
CA LEU A 247 -18.06 -12.48 49.95
C LEU A 247 -18.64 -13.83 49.52
N TYR A 248 -17.80 -14.86 49.40
CA TYR A 248 -18.25 -16.21 49.00
C TYR A 248 -19.01 -16.93 50.12
N SER A 249 -18.73 -16.62 51.39
CA SER A 249 -19.50 -17.14 52.52
C SER A 249 -20.94 -16.61 52.54
N CYS A 250 -21.16 -15.42 51.97
CA CYS A 250 -22.48 -14.82 51.79
C CYS A 250 -23.18 -15.26 50.49
N LYS A 251 -22.59 -16.16 49.70
CA LYS A 251 -23.24 -16.65 48.48
C LYS A 251 -24.49 -17.44 48.88
N PRO A 252 -25.69 -17.06 48.41
CA PRO A 252 -26.89 -17.87 48.63
C PRO A 252 -26.68 -19.29 48.09
N HIS A 253 -27.36 -20.28 48.68
CA HIS A 253 -27.33 -21.66 48.20
C HIS A 253 -27.80 -21.71 46.74
N ASP A 254 -27.27 -22.63 45.94
CA ASP A 254 -27.63 -22.75 44.52
C ASP A 254 -29.11 -23.14 44.28
N GLU A 255 -29.88 -23.37 45.34
CA GLU A 255 -31.34 -23.64 45.33
C GLU A 255 -32.17 -22.42 45.79
N TYR A 256 -31.54 -21.29 46.10
CA TYR A 256 -32.24 -20.06 46.48
C TYR A 256 -32.76 -19.35 45.23
N GLU A 257 -34.08 -19.37 45.04
CA GLU A 257 -34.78 -18.54 44.07
C GLU A 257 -35.26 -17.26 44.76
N ASP A 258 -35.00 -16.10 44.15
CA ASP A 258 -35.49 -14.82 44.68
C ASP A 258 -37.02 -14.79 44.59
N PRO A 259 -37.75 -14.55 45.69
CA PRO A 259 -39.22 -14.47 45.66
C PRO A 259 -39.75 -13.39 44.70
N GLU A 260 -39.01 -12.33 44.43
CA GLU A 260 -39.39 -11.32 43.43
C GLU A 260 -39.28 -11.88 42.00
N ASP A 261 -38.24 -12.65 41.70
CA ASP A 261 -38.08 -13.31 40.40
C ASP A 261 -39.16 -14.38 40.17
N VAL A 262 -39.48 -15.17 41.19
CA VAL A 262 -40.57 -16.16 41.13
C VAL A 262 -41.93 -15.49 40.93
N ALA A 263 -42.15 -14.33 41.54
CA ALA A 263 -43.37 -13.55 41.33
C ALA A 263 -43.45 -12.97 39.91
N ALA A 264 -42.35 -12.41 39.39
CA ALA A 264 -42.28 -11.88 38.03
C ALA A 264 -42.46 -12.98 36.96
N ILE A 265 -41.94 -14.19 37.18
CA ILE A 265 -42.16 -15.34 36.28
C ILE A 265 -43.64 -15.74 36.26
N LYS A 266 -44.33 -15.69 37.40
CA LYS A 266 -45.77 -15.99 37.48
C LYS A 266 -46.62 -14.92 36.80
N GLU A 267 -46.30 -13.65 37.00
CA GLU A 267 -47.01 -12.53 36.36
C GLU A 267 -46.81 -12.51 34.84
N ALA A 268 -45.65 -12.92 34.34
CA ALA A 268 -45.39 -13.06 32.90
C ALA A 268 -46.04 -14.31 32.25
N GLN A 269 -46.54 -15.25 33.05
CA GLN A 269 -47.26 -16.45 32.59
C GLN A 269 -48.80 -16.26 32.57
N GLU A 270 -49.34 -15.24 33.25
CA GLU A 270 -50.74 -14.78 33.10
C GLU A 270 -50.92 -13.89 31.85
#